data_AF-A0A7X5Q4J4-F1
#
_entry.id   AF-A0A7X5Q4J4-F1
#
_cell.length_a   1.000
_cell.length_b   1.000
_cell.length_c   1.000
_cell.angle_alpha   90.00
_cell.angle_beta   90.00
_cell.angle_gamma   90.00
#
_symmetry.space_group_name_H-M   'P 1'
#
loop_
_entity.id
_entity.type
_entity.pdbx_description
1 polymer ?
#
loop_
_entity_poly.entity_id
_entity_poly.type
_entity_poly.pdbx_seq_one_letter_code
_entity_poly.pdbx_strand_id
1 'polypeptide(L)'
;MKKVPSSVYRLQLNEAFTLKDATKLLPYLKELGVEGVYCSPYFAAYSPHGYDIVDPTRLNPQVATPKDFDTFCKRLKELKLFHIADIVPNHMGIKGDNRWWQDVLEHGKDSKYASFFDIYWNGDKINIALLGVPFEEASIKTVKKGKKRFYQYGDQYFPFNTEHYRLVHWLSFAQEPSYRRFFNINELVGVRIEDKKVLEAHHKWIFELLKKGKIDGLRVDHPDGLYDPKSYFDELRKKHKGLIVVEKILGWGEELPPSWQVEGTVGYEYLNMLTGLFVKPSDKLTKVYSRFIGKEIDFEQLLLEKKKFYMVTEMAGDVKNLASKIPLHQDLTRGDLVLGVYKLLAAFPVYRSYIRPRGSIPKRDIPYLEEAFSKARRENRELGSRVFDYLEEIFTLKRDTPALRDFLMRFQQLSAPIMAKGFEDITLYNYNRL
;
A
#
# COMPACT_ATOMS: atom_id res chain seq x y z
N MET A 1 5.14 -26.19 -19.08
CA MET A 1 4.19 -25.11 -18.76
C MET A 1 4.19 -24.89 -17.25
N LYS A 2 4.11 -23.64 -16.77
CA LYS A 2 3.94 -23.34 -15.34
C LYS A 2 2.62 -23.95 -14.88
N LYS A 3 2.62 -24.70 -13.77
CA LYS A 3 1.39 -25.29 -13.24
C LYS A 3 0.65 -24.22 -12.42
N VAL A 4 -0.53 -23.83 -12.89
CA VAL A 4 -1.43 -22.86 -12.24
C VAL A 4 -2.67 -23.65 -11.79
N PRO A 5 -3.12 -23.53 -10.53
CA PRO A 5 -4.36 -24.16 -10.10
C PRO A 5 -5.55 -23.51 -10.84
N SER A 6 -6.47 -24.34 -11.32
CA SER A 6 -7.71 -23.90 -11.99
C SER A 6 -8.68 -23.19 -11.03
N SER A 7 -8.58 -23.49 -9.74
CA SER A 7 -9.40 -22.87 -8.69
C SER A 7 -8.63 -22.81 -7.37
N VAL A 8 -8.90 -21.77 -6.59
CA VAL A 8 -8.24 -21.52 -5.30
C VAL A 8 -9.28 -21.14 -4.24
N TYR A 9 -9.04 -21.54 -3.00
CA TYR A 9 -9.89 -21.20 -1.86
C TYR A 9 -9.16 -20.27 -0.88
N ARG A 10 -9.69 -19.08 -0.62
CA ARG A 10 -9.09 -18.12 0.34
C ARG A 10 -9.36 -18.55 1.78
N LEU A 11 -8.30 -18.71 2.56
CA LEU A 11 -8.35 -19.00 4.00
C LEU A 11 -7.90 -17.78 4.81
N GLN A 12 -8.79 -17.28 5.66
CA GLN A 12 -8.50 -16.17 6.58
C GLN A 12 -8.00 -16.72 7.91
N LEU A 13 -6.68 -16.79 8.05
CA LEU A 13 -6.01 -17.34 9.22
C LEU A 13 -5.92 -16.29 10.34
N ASN A 14 -6.23 -16.70 11.57
CA ASN A 14 -6.13 -15.89 12.79
C ASN A 14 -6.19 -16.81 14.03
N GLU A 15 -6.30 -16.23 15.23
CA GLU A 15 -6.39 -17.00 16.48
C GLU A 15 -7.64 -17.89 16.59
N ALA A 16 -8.75 -17.52 15.94
CA ALA A 16 -10.00 -18.28 15.91
C ALA A 16 -10.05 -19.31 14.77
N PHE A 17 -9.23 -19.13 13.72
CA PHE A 17 -9.08 -20.09 12.62
C PHE A 17 -7.59 -20.27 12.28
N THR A 18 -6.95 -21.21 12.98
CA THR A 18 -5.49 -21.42 12.91
C THR A 18 -5.09 -22.29 11.72
N LEU A 19 -3.79 -22.43 11.44
CA LEU A 19 -3.32 -23.42 10.44
C LEU A 19 -3.66 -24.86 10.83
N LYS A 20 -3.80 -25.15 12.12
CA LYS A 20 -4.23 -26.46 12.59
C LYS A 20 -5.68 -26.74 12.17
N ASP A 21 -6.54 -25.73 12.21
CA ASP A 21 -7.94 -25.87 11.77
C ASP A 21 -8.04 -25.90 10.25
N ALA A 22 -7.28 -25.05 9.56
CA ALA A 22 -7.13 -25.11 8.11
C ALA A 22 -6.68 -26.51 7.64
N THR A 23 -5.73 -27.14 8.35
CA THR A 23 -5.25 -28.51 8.05
C THR A 23 -6.37 -29.54 8.07
N LYS A 24 -7.30 -29.44 9.04
CA LYS A 24 -8.45 -30.35 9.15
C LYS A 24 -9.46 -30.13 8.02
N LEU A 25 -9.54 -28.91 7.47
CA LEU A 25 -10.46 -28.54 6.39
C LEU A 25 -9.97 -29.00 5.00
N LEU A 26 -8.67 -29.21 4.80
CA LEU A 26 -8.09 -29.56 3.50
C LEU A 26 -8.73 -30.77 2.78
N PRO A 27 -9.10 -31.88 3.45
CA PRO A 27 -9.75 -33.01 2.78
C PRO A 27 -11.10 -32.62 2.18
N TYR A 28 -11.89 -31.84 2.92
CA TYR A 28 -13.17 -31.31 2.43
C TYR A 28 -12.97 -30.39 1.22
N LEU A 29 -11.98 -29.48 1.27
CA LEU A 29 -11.69 -28.60 0.12
C LEU A 29 -11.27 -29.41 -1.10
N LYS A 30 -10.53 -30.50 -0.89
CA LYS A 30 -10.16 -31.40 -1.99
C LYS A 30 -11.38 -32.08 -2.60
N GLU A 31 -12.33 -32.52 -1.78
CA GLU A 31 -13.61 -33.10 -2.23
C GLU A 31 -14.49 -32.08 -2.95
N LEU A 32 -14.53 -30.83 -2.47
CA LEU A 32 -15.20 -29.70 -3.12
C LEU A 32 -14.62 -29.42 -4.53
N GLY A 33 -13.40 -29.86 -4.81
CA GLY A 33 -12.77 -29.77 -6.13
C GLY A 33 -11.80 -28.60 -6.28
N VAL A 34 -11.40 -27.93 -5.19
CA VAL A 34 -10.41 -26.85 -5.30
C VAL A 34 -9.01 -27.42 -5.57
N GLU A 35 -8.20 -26.70 -6.34
CA GLU A 35 -6.83 -27.13 -6.66
C GLU A 35 -5.75 -26.46 -5.80
N GLY A 36 -6.11 -25.42 -5.07
CA GLY A 36 -5.20 -24.73 -4.16
C GLY A 36 -5.91 -24.01 -3.03
N VAL A 37 -5.14 -23.70 -2.00
CA VAL A 37 -5.53 -22.78 -0.93
C VAL A 37 -4.69 -21.51 -1.03
N TYR A 38 -5.35 -20.38 -0.81
CA TYR A 38 -4.75 -19.06 -0.75
C TYR A 38 -4.85 -18.58 0.69
N CYS A 39 -3.75 -18.62 1.42
CA CYS A 39 -3.71 -18.27 2.84
C CYS A 39 -3.48 -16.77 3.02
N SER A 40 -4.19 -16.14 3.96
CA SER A 40 -3.86 -14.82 4.48
C SER A 40 -2.43 -14.78 5.06
N PRO A 41 -1.86 -13.59 5.27
CA PRO A 41 -0.53 -13.48 5.86
C PRO A 41 -0.48 -14.21 7.21
N TYR A 42 0.53 -15.06 7.38
CA TYR A 42 0.76 -15.82 8.62
C TYR A 42 2.09 -15.42 9.29
N PHE A 43 2.64 -14.26 8.93
CA PHE A 43 3.82 -13.68 9.59
C PHE A 43 3.44 -13.04 10.91
N ALA A 44 4.40 -12.93 11.83
CA ALA A 44 4.21 -12.24 13.10
C ALA A 44 3.64 -10.83 12.86
N ALA A 45 2.46 -10.58 13.41
CA ALA A 45 1.66 -9.36 13.32
C ALA A 45 0.93 -9.14 14.66
N TYR A 46 0.40 -7.94 14.90
CA TYR A 46 -0.33 -7.64 16.14
C TYR A 46 -1.85 -7.75 16.01
N SER A 47 -2.39 -7.83 14.80
CA SER A 47 -3.82 -8.00 14.52
C SER A 47 -4.18 -9.41 14.02
N PRO A 48 -5.48 -9.77 14.06
CA PRO A 48 -5.99 -10.99 13.45
C PRO A 48 -5.85 -11.08 11.92
N HIS A 49 -5.79 -9.95 11.19
CA HIS A 49 -5.77 -9.99 9.72
C HIS A 49 -4.36 -10.22 9.15
N GLY A 50 -3.30 -9.93 9.91
CA GLY A 50 -1.92 -10.27 9.58
C GLY A 50 -1.19 -9.33 8.60
N TYR A 51 -1.82 -8.24 8.17
CA TYR A 51 -1.23 -7.28 7.22
C TYR A 51 -0.28 -6.26 7.90
N ASP A 52 -0.41 -6.14 9.20
CA ASP A 52 0.36 -5.30 10.11
C ASP A 52 1.59 -6.04 10.66
N ILE A 53 2.40 -6.56 9.73
CA ILE A 53 3.56 -7.42 10.02
C ILE A 53 4.59 -6.67 10.88
N VAL A 54 5.00 -7.29 11.99
CA VAL A 54 6.06 -6.79 12.88
C VAL A 54 7.39 -7.54 12.70
N ASP A 55 7.34 -8.79 12.21
CA ASP A 55 8.54 -9.54 11.83
C ASP A 55 8.24 -10.49 10.65
N PRO A 56 8.69 -10.15 9.42
CA PRO A 56 8.44 -10.96 8.23
C PRO A 56 9.27 -12.26 8.20
N THR A 57 10.13 -12.47 9.20
CA THR A 57 11.00 -13.66 9.31
C THR A 57 10.48 -14.70 10.29
N ARG A 58 9.32 -14.45 10.91
CA ARG A 58 8.73 -15.31 11.94
C ARG A 58 7.27 -15.60 11.63
N LEU A 59 6.83 -16.81 12.00
CA LEU A 59 5.43 -17.21 11.99
C LEU A 59 4.67 -16.48 13.11
N ASN A 60 3.42 -16.11 12.86
CA ASN A 60 2.55 -15.57 13.90
C ASN A 60 2.21 -16.67 14.92
N PRO A 61 2.62 -16.52 16.20
CA PRO A 61 2.34 -17.54 17.21
C PRO A 61 0.84 -17.73 17.50
N GLN A 62 -0.01 -16.74 17.20
CA GLN A 62 -1.47 -16.87 17.31
C GLN A 62 -2.07 -17.72 16.18
N VAL A 63 -1.41 -17.78 15.02
CA VAL A 63 -1.90 -18.51 13.84
C VAL A 63 -1.41 -19.95 13.84
N ALA A 64 -0.15 -20.19 14.26
CA ALA A 64 0.46 -21.51 14.20
C ALA A 64 1.76 -21.64 15.00
N THR A 65 2.04 -22.84 15.48
CA THR A 65 3.39 -23.26 15.83
C THR A 65 4.17 -23.71 14.57
N PRO A 66 5.52 -23.78 14.62
CA PRO A 66 6.29 -24.38 13.52
C PRO A 66 5.85 -25.82 13.17
N LYS A 67 5.42 -26.60 14.17
CA LYS A 67 4.91 -27.96 13.98
C LYS A 67 3.57 -27.96 13.23
N ASP A 68 2.67 -27.03 13.54
CA ASP A 68 1.40 -26.90 12.84
C ASP A 68 1.63 -26.51 11.37
N PHE A 69 2.53 -25.56 11.12
CA PHE A 69 2.90 -25.15 9.76
C PHE A 69 3.49 -26.31 8.93
N ASP A 70 4.36 -27.11 9.53
CA ASP A 70 4.94 -28.29 8.86
C ASP A 70 3.90 -29.37 8.57
N THR A 71 2.98 -29.58 9.52
CA THR A 71 1.86 -30.53 9.35
C THR A 71 0.93 -30.07 8.22
N PHE A 72 0.59 -28.79 8.18
CA PHE A 72 -0.22 -28.18 7.12
C PHE A 72 0.43 -28.36 5.75
N CYS A 73 1.72 -28.00 5.61
CA CYS A 73 2.47 -28.16 4.36
C CYS A 73 2.55 -29.63 3.91
N LYS A 74 2.75 -30.57 4.85
CA LYS A 74 2.75 -32.00 4.54
C LYS A 74 1.38 -32.46 4.02
N ARG A 75 0.31 -32.03 4.68
CA ARG A 75 -1.06 -32.41 4.31
C ARG A 75 -1.46 -31.87 2.93
N LEU A 76 -1.07 -30.65 2.60
CA LEU A 76 -1.25 -30.07 1.26
C LEU A 76 -0.57 -30.92 0.18
N LYS A 77 0.68 -31.36 0.42
CA LYS A 77 1.42 -32.24 -0.49
C LYS A 77 0.74 -33.59 -0.68
N GLU A 78 0.28 -34.22 0.40
CA GLU A 78 -0.47 -35.48 0.35
C GLU A 78 -1.73 -35.37 -0.52
N LEU A 79 -2.46 -34.27 -0.39
CA LEU A 79 -3.69 -33.98 -1.12
C LEU A 79 -3.46 -33.37 -2.51
N LYS A 80 -2.20 -33.09 -2.86
CA LYS A 80 -1.78 -32.40 -4.10
C LYS A 80 -2.50 -31.06 -4.29
N LEU A 81 -2.67 -30.30 -3.21
CA LEU A 81 -3.23 -28.95 -3.22
C LEU A 81 -2.10 -27.92 -3.28
N PHE A 82 -2.27 -26.89 -4.12
CA PHE A 82 -1.36 -25.74 -4.17
C PHE A 82 -1.43 -24.91 -2.89
N HIS A 83 -0.29 -24.40 -2.45
CA HIS A 83 -0.21 -23.41 -1.38
C HIS A 83 0.20 -22.04 -1.93
N ILE A 84 -0.73 -21.08 -1.88
CA ILE A 84 -0.48 -19.68 -2.24
C ILE A 84 -0.39 -18.86 -0.95
N ALA A 85 0.73 -18.18 -0.75
CA ALA A 85 0.95 -17.31 0.40
C ALA A 85 0.71 -15.84 0.04
N ASP A 86 -0.06 -15.14 0.87
CA ASP A 86 -0.18 -13.69 0.82
C ASP A 86 1.05 -13.01 1.45
N ILE A 87 1.68 -12.09 0.73
CA ILE A 87 2.86 -11.37 1.19
C ILE A 87 2.65 -9.85 1.14
N VAL A 88 3.19 -9.14 2.12
CA VAL A 88 2.98 -7.70 2.32
C VAL A 88 4.31 -6.96 2.25
N PRO A 89 4.79 -6.60 1.04
CA PRO A 89 6.11 -5.97 0.88
C PRO A 89 6.12 -4.45 1.10
N ASN A 90 4.96 -3.79 1.07
CA ASN A 90 4.87 -2.34 1.03
C ASN A 90 5.13 -1.66 2.37
N HIS A 91 4.74 -2.31 3.47
CA HIS A 91 4.67 -1.69 4.78
C HIS A 91 4.82 -2.71 5.93
N MET A 92 5.07 -2.21 7.14
CA MET A 92 5.13 -2.99 8.38
C MET A 92 4.43 -2.24 9.51
N GLY A 93 4.00 -2.99 10.53
CA GLY A 93 3.41 -2.45 11.75
C GLY A 93 4.43 -1.76 12.65
N ILE A 94 4.13 -0.56 13.14
CA ILE A 94 4.97 0.16 14.14
C ILE A 94 4.58 -0.14 15.59
N LYS A 95 3.44 -0.80 15.79
CA LYS A 95 2.99 -1.33 17.07
C LYS A 95 3.66 -2.68 17.36
N GLY A 96 3.50 -3.16 18.59
CA GLY A 96 3.98 -4.48 19.00
C GLY A 96 5.51 -4.59 19.02
N ASP A 97 6.04 -5.79 18.74
CA ASP A 97 7.47 -6.13 18.86
C ASP A 97 8.24 -5.99 17.53
N ASN A 98 7.99 -4.91 16.78
CA ASN A 98 8.75 -4.64 15.56
C ASN A 98 10.18 -4.18 15.91
N ARG A 99 11.09 -5.14 15.99
CA ARG A 99 12.50 -4.91 16.35
C ARG A 99 13.23 -3.93 15.42
N TRP A 100 12.86 -3.86 14.14
CA TRP A 100 13.51 -2.96 13.20
C TRP A 100 13.08 -1.51 13.49
N TRP A 101 11.79 -1.31 13.74
CA TRP A 101 11.25 0.00 14.09
C TRP A 101 11.75 0.47 15.46
N GLN A 102 11.76 -0.40 16.47
CA GLN A 102 12.24 -0.06 17.81
C GLN A 102 13.71 0.38 17.82
N ASP A 103 14.56 -0.27 17.00
CA ASP A 103 15.97 0.12 16.82
C ASP A 103 16.09 1.49 16.13
N VAL A 104 15.23 1.80 15.16
CA VAL A 104 15.16 3.16 14.56
C VAL A 104 14.72 4.21 15.57
N LEU A 105 13.75 3.91 16.44
CA LEU A 105 13.35 4.85 17.49
C LEU A 105 14.45 5.06 18.54
N GLU A 106 15.24 4.03 18.86
CA GLU A 106 16.32 4.08 19.85
C GLU A 106 17.60 4.77 19.32
N HIS A 107 17.88 4.68 18.01
CA HIS A 107 19.15 5.14 17.39
C HIS A 107 18.98 6.17 16.25
N GLY A 108 17.76 6.51 15.85
CA GLY A 108 17.48 7.50 14.81
C GLY A 108 18.13 7.15 13.46
N LYS A 109 18.80 8.13 12.84
CA LYS A 109 19.47 8.00 11.54
C LYS A 109 20.65 7.02 11.57
N ASP A 110 21.22 6.78 12.74
CA ASP A 110 22.37 5.88 12.92
C ASP A 110 21.95 4.42 13.09
N SER A 111 20.65 4.14 13.18
CA SER A 111 20.13 2.77 13.14
C SER A 111 20.51 2.09 11.83
N LYS A 112 20.96 0.83 11.92
CA LYS A 112 21.17 -0.03 10.75
C LYS A 112 19.89 -0.31 9.95
N TYR A 113 18.72 -0.07 10.54
CA TYR A 113 17.41 -0.21 9.91
C TYR A 113 16.80 1.13 9.50
N ALA A 114 17.49 2.27 9.67
CA ALA A 114 16.98 3.58 9.24
C ALA A 114 16.63 3.60 7.73
N SER A 115 17.42 2.88 6.91
CA SER A 115 17.17 2.77 5.46
C SER A 115 16.10 1.73 5.09
N PHE A 116 15.61 0.92 6.05
CA PHE A 116 14.56 -0.08 5.78
C PHE A 116 13.19 0.59 5.62
N PHE A 117 13.00 1.74 6.26
CA PHE A 117 11.74 2.48 6.27
C PHE A 117 11.84 3.78 5.47
N ASP A 118 10.71 4.21 4.92
CA ASP A 118 10.61 5.45 4.15
C ASP A 118 10.27 6.62 5.09
N ILE A 119 11.29 7.07 5.83
CA ILE A 119 11.19 8.14 6.84
C ILE A 119 11.54 9.50 6.22
N TYR A 120 10.72 10.49 6.51
CA TYR A 120 10.94 11.89 6.15
C TYR A 120 11.81 12.56 7.22
N TRP A 121 13.11 12.57 7.02
CA TRP A 121 14.10 13.13 7.94
C TRP A 121 14.19 14.66 7.94
N ASN A 122 13.06 15.34 7.68
CA ASN A 122 12.97 16.79 7.49
C ASN A 122 12.96 17.57 8.82
N GLY A 123 12.71 16.90 9.95
CA GLY A 123 12.79 17.47 11.30
C GLY A 123 13.75 16.70 12.20
N ASP A 124 13.91 17.17 13.43
CA ASP A 124 14.86 16.59 14.40
C ASP A 124 14.41 15.24 14.95
N LYS A 125 13.09 14.98 14.96
CA LYS A 125 12.48 13.78 15.55
C LYS A 125 11.40 13.18 14.67
N ILE A 126 11.22 11.88 14.79
CA ILE A 126 10.11 11.13 14.18
C ILE A 126 8.84 11.36 15.00
N ASN A 127 7.80 11.89 14.36
CA ASN A 127 6.46 11.97 14.94
C ASN A 127 5.83 10.57 15.00
N ILE A 128 5.47 10.10 16.19
CA ILE A 128 4.74 8.86 16.41
C ILE A 128 3.32 9.22 16.87
N ALA A 129 2.42 9.30 15.90
CA ALA A 129 1.06 9.80 16.09
C ALA A 129 0.09 8.69 16.53
N LEU A 130 0.30 8.19 17.75
CA LEU A 130 -0.50 7.12 18.36
C LEU A 130 -1.25 7.56 19.61
N LEU A 131 -1.10 8.80 20.07
CA LEU A 131 -1.82 9.28 21.25
C LEU A 131 -3.26 9.62 20.88
N GLY A 132 -4.22 9.04 21.61
CA GLY A 132 -5.65 9.34 21.48
C GLY A 132 -6.09 10.62 22.20
N VAL A 133 -5.18 11.24 22.96
CA VAL A 133 -5.37 12.47 23.74
C VAL A 133 -4.14 13.37 23.56
N PRO A 134 -4.22 14.68 23.89
CA PRO A 134 -3.05 15.55 23.92
C PRO A 134 -1.90 14.95 24.76
N PHE A 135 -0.66 15.30 24.43
CA PHE A 135 0.52 14.70 25.07
C PHE A 135 0.52 14.92 26.59
N GLU A 136 0.07 16.10 27.02
CA GLU A 136 -0.02 16.53 28.41
C GLU A 136 -1.03 15.71 29.22
N GLU A 137 -2.03 15.13 28.54
CA GLU A 137 -3.08 14.28 29.14
C GLU A 137 -2.76 12.78 29.01
N ALA A 138 -1.76 12.43 28.21
CA ALA A 138 -1.42 11.04 27.94
C ALA A 138 -0.82 10.37 29.18
N SER A 139 -1.47 9.30 29.63
CA SER A 139 -0.99 8.47 30.74
C SER A 139 0.19 7.59 30.32
N ILE A 140 1.37 8.20 30.16
CA ILE A 140 2.61 7.52 29.78
C ILE A 140 3.34 7.03 31.03
N LYS A 141 3.53 5.71 31.14
CA LYS A 141 4.21 5.08 32.28
C LYS A 141 5.63 4.68 31.91
N THR A 142 6.54 4.72 32.88
CA THR A 142 7.86 4.08 32.71
C THR A 142 7.79 2.65 33.22
N VAL A 143 8.21 1.70 32.39
CA VAL A 143 8.23 0.25 32.72
C VAL A 143 9.60 -0.36 32.43
N LYS A 144 9.89 -1.48 33.10
CA LYS A 144 11.12 -2.27 32.88
C LYS A 144 10.77 -3.59 32.22
N LYS A 145 11.48 -3.95 31.16
CA LYS A 145 11.46 -5.30 30.56
C LYS A 145 12.90 -5.83 30.55
N GLY A 146 13.18 -6.80 31.41
CA GLY A 146 14.55 -7.26 31.67
C GLY A 146 15.42 -6.12 32.19
N LYS A 147 16.54 -5.85 31.52
CA LYS A 147 17.48 -4.76 31.89
C LYS A 147 17.17 -3.41 31.24
N LYS A 148 16.22 -3.34 30.29
CA LYS A 148 15.88 -2.11 29.56
C LYS A 148 14.64 -1.42 30.15
N ARG A 149 14.61 -0.09 30.05
CA ARG A 149 13.44 0.76 30.36
C ARG A 149 12.71 1.12 29.08
N PHE A 150 11.40 1.28 29.18
CA PHE A 150 10.51 1.69 28.08
C PHE A 150 9.48 2.70 28.60
N TYR A 151 9.02 3.57 27.70
CA TYR A 151 7.77 4.29 27.88
C TYR A 151 6.61 3.41 27.41
N GLN A 152 5.52 3.37 28.17
CA GLN A 152 4.32 2.62 27.85
C GLN A 152 3.12 3.56 27.75
N TYR A 153 2.38 3.45 26.65
CA TYR A 153 1.07 4.08 26.46
C TYR A 153 0.09 3.02 25.97
N GLY A 154 -0.96 2.75 26.76
CA GLY A 154 -1.84 1.59 26.54
C GLY A 154 -1.04 0.27 26.55
N ASP A 155 -1.18 -0.50 25.49
CA ASP A 155 -0.48 -1.76 25.24
C ASP A 155 0.85 -1.58 24.47
N GLN A 156 1.18 -0.36 24.06
CA GLN A 156 2.36 -0.06 23.25
C GLN A 156 3.58 0.30 24.10
N TYR A 157 4.76 -0.08 23.61
CA TYR A 157 6.04 0.19 24.24
C TYR A 157 6.96 0.95 23.29
N PHE A 158 7.64 1.97 23.82
CA PHE A 158 8.57 2.80 23.08
C PHE A 158 9.92 2.89 23.81
N PRO A 159 11.06 3.06 23.11
CA PRO A 159 12.36 3.14 23.75
C PRO A 159 12.45 4.31 24.74
N PHE A 160 13.10 4.12 25.89
CA PHE A 160 13.23 5.20 26.87
C PHE A 160 14.07 6.39 26.37
N ASN A 161 14.97 6.17 25.39
CA ASN A 161 15.67 7.25 24.70
C ASN A 161 14.72 7.95 23.70
N THR A 162 14.30 9.17 24.01
CA THR A 162 13.39 9.99 23.17
C THR A 162 14.13 11.05 22.34
N GLU A 163 15.44 10.91 22.14
CA GLU A 163 16.22 11.85 21.31
C GLU A 163 15.74 11.87 19.86
N HIS A 164 15.27 10.73 19.34
CA HIS A 164 14.97 10.57 17.91
C HIS A 164 13.48 10.52 17.57
N TYR A 165 12.60 10.48 18.57
CA TYR A 165 11.16 10.43 18.33
C TYR A 165 10.38 11.21 19.39
N ARG A 166 9.14 11.58 19.04
CA ARG A 166 8.16 12.14 19.98
C ARG A 166 6.79 11.53 19.75
N LEU A 167 6.08 11.26 20.83
CA LEU A 167 4.68 10.83 20.77
C LEU A 167 3.80 12.06 20.55
N VAL A 168 2.90 12.01 19.58
CA VAL A 168 1.99 13.12 19.26
C VAL A 168 0.56 12.64 19.13
N HIS A 169 -0.38 13.59 19.19
CA HIS A 169 -1.80 13.31 18.94
C HIS A 169 -1.99 12.74 17.54
N TRP A 170 -2.84 11.72 17.41
CA TRP A 170 -3.03 10.97 16.17
C TRP A 170 -3.44 11.85 14.97
N LEU A 171 -4.26 12.89 15.19
CA LEU A 171 -4.69 13.85 14.15
C LEU A 171 -3.55 14.67 13.54
N SER A 172 -2.44 14.87 14.27
CA SER A 172 -1.35 15.72 13.79
C SER A 172 -0.65 15.13 12.55
N PHE A 173 -0.72 13.81 12.36
CA PHE A 173 0.02 13.14 11.29
C PHE A 173 -0.49 13.47 9.88
N ALA A 174 -1.75 13.86 9.73
CA ALA A 174 -2.28 14.31 8.44
C ALA A 174 -1.56 15.58 7.93
N GLN A 175 -1.08 16.42 8.85
CA GLN A 175 -0.37 17.67 8.52
C GLN A 175 1.15 17.54 8.59
N GLU A 176 1.66 16.73 9.53
CA GLU A 176 3.09 16.54 9.78
C GLU A 176 3.50 15.06 9.80
N PRO A 177 3.36 14.33 8.68
CA PRO A 177 3.81 12.96 8.61
C PRO A 177 5.35 12.92 8.66
N SER A 178 5.90 11.98 9.42
CA SER A 178 7.36 11.73 9.49
C SER A 178 7.81 10.51 8.71
N TYR A 179 6.89 9.78 8.07
CA TYR A 179 7.18 8.64 7.22
C TYR A 179 6.03 8.39 6.26
N ARG A 180 6.31 7.70 5.15
CA ARG A 180 5.28 7.20 4.24
C ARG A 180 4.45 6.15 4.97
N ARG A 181 3.12 6.28 4.90
CA ARG A 181 2.16 5.32 5.46
C ARG A 181 1.60 4.37 4.40
N PHE A 182 0.97 3.28 4.84
CA PHE A 182 -0.06 2.62 4.03
C PHE A 182 -1.36 3.42 4.15
N PHE A 183 -1.77 4.09 3.07
CA PHE A 183 -2.91 5.02 3.06
C PHE A 183 -2.78 6.10 4.14
N ASN A 184 -3.80 6.30 4.97
CA ASN A 184 -3.79 7.18 6.14
C ASN A 184 -3.64 6.42 7.47
N ILE A 185 -3.17 5.16 7.44
CA ILE A 185 -3.02 4.33 8.65
C ILE A 185 -1.68 4.63 9.31
N ASN A 186 -1.72 5.37 10.42
CA ASN A 186 -0.52 5.82 11.14
C ASN A 186 0.32 4.65 11.66
N GLU A 187 -0.31 3.52 11.94
CA GLU A 187 0.34 2.33 12.47
C GLU A 187 1.18 1.54 11.46
N LEU A 188 1.13 1.90 10.17
CA LEU A 188 1.76 1.13 9.10
C LEU A 188 2.80 1.99 8.38
N VAL A 189 4.07 1.75 8.68
CA VAL A 189 5.19 2.45 8.08
C VAL A 189 5.60 1.80 6.77
N GLY A 190 5.83 2.61 5.74
CA GLY A 190 6.30 2.18 4.43
C GLY A 190 7.71 1.59 4.48
N VAL A 191 7.88 0.43 3.84
CA VAL A 191 9.16 -0.27 3.69
C VAL A 191 9.78 0.08 2.34
N ARG A 192 11.10 0.27 2.32
CA ARG A 192 11.89 0.57 1.12
C ARG A 192 12.34 -0.69 0.39
N ILE A 193 11.35 -1.46 -0.09
CA ILE A 193 11.61 -2.78 -0.69
C ILE A 193 12.42 -2.71 -2.00
N GLU A 194 12.55 -1.52 -2.59
CA GLU A 194 13.43 -1.28 -3.74
C GLU A 194 14.93 -1.42 -3.40
N ASP A 195 15.30 -1.27 -2.12
CA ASP A 195 16.66 -1.55 -1.67
C ASP A 195 16.86 -3.07 -1.55
N LYS A 196 17.89 -3.58 -2.23
CA LYS A 196 18.22 -5.00 -2.25
C LYS A 196 18.44 -5.60 -0.86
N LYS A 197 19.07 -4.86 0.07
CA LYS A 197 19.31 -5.34 1.44
C LYS A 197 17.99 -5.50 2.19
N VAL A 198 17.06 -4.57 1.99
CA VAL A 198 15.72 -4.58 2.59
C VAL A 198 14.91 -5.73 2.00
N LEU A 199 14.92 -5.89 0.68
CA LEU A 199 14.27 -7.00 -0.01
C LEU A 199 14.75 -8.35 0.51
N GLU A 200 16.07 -8.55 0.58
CA GLU A 200 16.68 -9.79 1.06
C GLU A 200 16.33 -10.08 2.53
N ALA A 201 16.38 -9.07 3.40
CA ALA A 201 16.02 -9.23 4.81
C ALA A 201 14.52 -9.52 5.00
N HIS A 202 13.66 -8.80 4.28
CA HIS A 202 12.20 -8.94 4.36
C HIS A 202 11.72 -10.27 3.79
N HIS A 203 12.25 -10.70 2.63
CA HIS A 203 11.78 -11.91 1.95
C HIS A 203 12.58 -13.16 2.31
N LYS A 204 13.56 -13.07 3.22
CA LYS A 204 14.45 -14.20 3.57
C LYS A 204 13.66 -15.49 3.82
N TRP A 205 12.67 -15.43 4.72
CA TRP A 205 11.90 -16.61 5.10
C TRP A 205 11.01 -17.10 3.96
N ILE A 206 10.37 -16.20 3.20
CA ILE A 206 9.58 -16.57 2.02
C ILE A 206 10.42 -17.29 0.97
N PHE A 207 11.62 -16.79 0.67
CA PHE A 207 12.52 -17.45 -0.28
C PHE A 207 12.99 -18.82 0.23
N GLU A 208 13.19 -19.00 1.54
CA GLU A 208 13.47 -20.31 2.12
C GLU A 208 12.28 -21.28 1.99
N LEU A 209 11.05 -20.81 2.20
CA LEU A 209 9.84 -21.61 2.08
C LEU A 209 9.58 -22.04 0.63
N LEU A 210 9.78 -21.14 -0.33
CA LEU A 210 9.71 -21.44 -1.77
C LEU A 210 10.79 -22.46 -2.16
N LYS A 211 12.04 -22.27 -1.72
CA LYS A 211 13.14 -23.22 -1.99
C LYS A 211 12.85 -24.62 -1.44
N LYS A 212 12.19 -24.71 -0.28
CA LYS A 212 11.78 -25.99 0.34
C LYS A 212 10.50 -26.59 -0.27
N GLY A 213 9.90 -25.93 -1.26
CA GLY A 213 8.62 -26.32 -1.86
C GLY A 213 7.51 -26.40 -0.81
N LYS A 214 7.48 -25.48 0.16
CA LYS A 214 6.40 -25.35 1.13
C LYS A 214 5.33 -24.36 0.66
N ILE A 215 5.67 -23.50 -0.30
CA ILE A 215 4.80 -22.54 -0.97
C ILE A 215 4.97 -22.78 -2.47
N ASP A 216 3.85 -22.79 -3.21
CA ASP A 216 3.83 -22.99 -4.66
C ASP A 216 3.54 -21.68 -5.42
N GLY A 217 2.87 -20.73 -4.75
CA GLY A 217 2.50 -19.44 -5.32
C GLY A 217 2.55 -18.28 -4.34
N LEU A 218 2.63 -17.07 -4.86
CA LEU A 218 2.57 -15.83 -4.09
C LEU A 218 1.39 -14.98 -4.56
N ARG A 219 0.67 -14.37 -3.61
CA ARG A 219 -0.15 -13.19 -3.86
C ARG A 219 0.54 -12.00 -3.25
N VAL A 220 0.79 -10.97 -4.04
CA VAL A 220 1.47 -9.75 -3.58
C VAL A 220 0.43 -8.69 -3.24
N ASP A 221 0.41 -8.29 -1.97
CA ASP A 221 -0.40 -7.20 -1.45
C ASP A 221 0.10 -5.84 -1.93
N HIS A 222 -0.84 -4.98 -2.32
CA HIS A 222 -0.61 -3.57 -2.59
C HIS A 222 0.70 -3.20 -3.35
N PRO A 223 0.96 -3.80 -4.53
CA PRO A 223 2.13 -3.50 -5.35
C PRO A 223 2.17 -2.03 -5.82
N ASP A 224 1.01 -1.36 -5.90
CA ASP A 224 0.92 0.04 -6.28
C ASP A 224 1.47 1.00 -5.20
N GLY A 225 1.78 0.52 -3.99
CA GLY A 225 2.53 1.27 -2.99
C GLY A 225 4.05 1.22 -3.15
N LEU A 226 4.57 0.33 -4.02
CA LEU A 226 6.01 0.14 -4.18
C LEU A 226 6.66 1.25 -5.01
N TYR A 227 7.92 1.57 -4.71
CA TYR A 227 8.69 2.56 -5.45
C TYR A 227 8.95 2.12 -6.89
N ASP A 228 9.32 0.85 -7.08
CA ASP A 228 9.57 0.25 -8.39
C ASP A 228 8.97 -1.19 -8.46
N PRO A 229 7.66 -1.33 -8.76
CA PRO A 229 6.99 -2.63 -8.77
C PRO A 229 7.59 -3.60 -9.78
N LYS A 230 7.96 -3.15 -11.00
CA LYS A 230 8.50 -4.07 -12.01
C LYS A 230 9.89 -4.60 -11.64
N SER A 231 10.76 -3.79 -11.02
CA SER A 231 12.03 -4.32 -10.49
C SER A 231 11.79 -5.31 -9.35
N TYR A 232 10.83 -5.03 -8.47
CA TYR A 232 10.42 -5.95 -7.41
C TYR A 232 9.96 -7.31 -7.97
N PHE A 233 9.09 -7.32 -8.99
CA PHE A 233 8.63 -8.56 -9.62
C PHE A 233 9.74 -9.30 -10.38
N ASP A 234 10.69 -8.58 -11.00
CA ASP A 234 11.87 -9.20 -11.61
C ASP A 234 12.71 -9.96 -10.55
N GLU A 235 12.93 -9.35 -9.37
CA GLU A 235 13.65 -9.99 -8.26
C GLU A 235 12.88 -11.20 -7.71
N LEU A 236 11.57 -11.10 -7.51
CA LEU A 236 10.75 -12.25 -7.12
C LEU A 236 10.85 -13.38 -8.16
N ARG A 237 10.78 -13.05 -9.45
CA ARG A 237 10.83 -14.04 -10.53
C ARG A 237 12.20 -14.71 -10.68
N LYS A 238 13.29 -14.09 -10.20
CA LYS A 238 14.60 -14.75 -10.08
C LYS A 238 14.58 -15.85 -9.02
N LYS A 239 13.79 -15.68 -7.94
CA LYS A 239 13.71 -16.63 -6.82
C LYS A 239 12.57 -17.65 -6.96
N HIS A 240 11.52 -17.32 -7.72
CA HIS A 240 10.31 -18.15 -7.85
C HIS A 240 9.84 -18.27 -9.29
N LYS A 241 9.64 -19.51 -9.77
CA LYS A 241 9.12 -19.79 -11.11
C LYS A 241 7.63 -20.17 -11.14
N GLY A 242 7.01 -20.39 -9.98
CA GLY A 242 5.59 -20.72 -9.86
C GLY A 242 4.69 -19.48 -9.94
N LEU A 243 3.46 -19.61 -9.44
CA LEU A 243 2.44 -18.57 -9.53
C LEU A 243 2.83 -17.30 -8.74
N ILE A 244 2.63 -16.13 -9.35
CA ILE A 244 2.66 -14.81 -8.71
C ILE A 244 1.45 -14.03 -9.23
N VAL A 245 0.50 -13.74 -8.35
CA VAL A 245 -0.65 -12.87 -8.63
C VAL A 245 -0.57 -11.61 -7.79
N VAL A 246 -1.25 -10.54 -8.22
CA VAL A 246 -1.11 -9.23 -7.59
C VAL A 246 -2.46 -8.62 -7.22
N GLU A 247 -2.53 -7.97 -6.08
CA GLU A 247 -3.67 -7.13 -5.76
C GLU A 247 -3.54 -5.78 -6.46
N LYS A 248 -4.06 -5.67 -7.69
CA LYS A 248 -4.06 -4.41 -8.43
C LYS A 248 -5.45 -4.13 -8.96
N ILE A 249 -5.97 -2.95 -8.66
CA ILE A 249 -7.28 -2.50 -9.14
C ILE A 249 -7.11 -1.89 -10.53
N LEU A 250 -7.82 -2.41 -11.52
CA LEU A 250 -7.81 -1.90 -12.90
C LEU A 250 -9.09 -1.09 -13.15
N GLY A 251 -8.94 0.12 -13.67
CA GLY A 251 -10.03 0.88 -14.26
C GLY A 251 -10.56 0.21 -15.53
N TRP A 252 -11.72 0.66 -16.00
CA TRP A 252 -12.31 0.13 -17.23
C TRP A 252 -11.38 0.38 -18.44
N GLY A 253 -11.03 -0.68 -19.16
CA GLY A 253 -10.07 -0.61 -20.27
C GLY A 253 -8.60 -0.43 -19.86
N GLU A 254 -8.31 -0.35 -18.56
CA GLU A 254 -6.94 -0.30 -18.05
C GLU A 254 -6.33 -1.72 -18.11
N GLU A 255 -5.18 -1.85 -18.76
CA GLU A 255 -4.44 -3.12 -18.78
C GLU A 255 -3.45 -3.21 -17.61
N LEU A 256 -3.18 -4.42 -17.11
CA LEU A 256 -2.06 -4.65 -16.19
C LEU A 256 -0.73 -4.34 -16.92
N PRO A 257 0.28 -3.72 -16.26
CA PRO A 257 1.54 -3.43 -16.93
C PRO A 257 2.18 -4.70 -17.53
N PRO A 258 2.34 -4.80 -18.86
CA PRO A 258 2.76 -6.04 -19.52
C PRO A 258 4.20 -6.45 -19.21
N SER A 259 4.97 -5.51 -18.64
CA SER A 259 6.36 -5.76 -18.21
C SER A 259 6.46 -6.47 -16.85
N TRP A 260 5.36 -6.61 -16.11
CA TRP A 260 5.33 -7.30 -14.83
C TRP A 260 5.39 -8.81 -15.04
N GLN A 261 6.35 -9.46 -14.40
CA GLN A 261 6.55 -10.90 -14.50
C GLN A 261 5.58 -11.67 -13.59
N VAL A 262 4.28 -11.45 -13.75
CA VAL A 262 3.19 -11.99 -12.93
C VAL A 262 2.14 -12.67 -13.81
N GLU A 263 1.33 -13.54 -13.23
CA GLU A 263 0.31 -14.30 -13.96
C GLU A 263 -1.03 -13.55 -14.11
N GLY A 264 -1.29 -12.55 -13.27
CA GLY A 264 -2.52 -11.76 -13.33
C GLY A 264 -2.81 -11.01 -12.03
N THR A 265 -4.00 -10.42 -11.93
CA THR A 265 -4.49 -9.79 -10.70
C THR A 265 -5.20 -10.82 -9.81
N VAL A 266 -5.81 -10.34 -8.71
CA VAL A 266 -6.75 -11.13 -7.89
C VAL A 266 -8.20 -11.13 -8.42
N GLY A 267 -8.48 -10.47 -9.54
CA GLY A 267 -9.72 -10.63 -10.32
C GLY A 267 -10.83 -9.60 -10.08
N TYR A 268 -10.54 -8.42 -9.53
CA TYR A 268 -11.57 -7.37 -9.36
C TYR A 268 -12.17 -6.91 -10.69
N GLU A 269 -11.38 -6.90 -11.77
CA GLU A 269 -11.85 -6.60 -13.12
C GLU A 269 -12.89 -7.63 -13.61
N TYR A 270 -12.69 -8.92 -13.29
CA TYR A 270 -13.65 -9.97 -13.59
C TYR A 270 -14.91 -9.83 -12.74
N LEU A 271 -14.77 -9.54 -11.44
CA LEU A 271 -15.90 -9.30 -10.54
C LEU A 271 -16.81 -8.16 -11.06
N ASN A 272 -16.20 -7.04 -11.47
CA ASN A 272 -16.95 -5.88 -11.99
C ASN A 272 -17.63 -6.21 -13.33
N MET A 273 -16.94 -6.92 -14.23
CA MET A 273 -17.52 -7.37 -15.50
C MET A 273 -18.70 -8.31 -15.28
N LEU A 274 -18.53 -9.33 -14.43
CA LEU A 274 -19.58 -10.32 -14.11
C LEU A 274 -20.80 -9.65 -13.46
N THR A 275 -20.56 -8.77 -12.49
CA THR A 275 -21.64 -8.02 -11.81
C THR A 275 -22.40 -7.14 -12.81
N GLY A 276 -21.69 -6.52 -13.76
CA GLY A 276 -22.29 -5.71 -14.81
C GLY A 276 -23.31 -6.46 -15.69
N LEU A 277 -23.17 -7.79 -15.87
CA LEU A 277 -24.13 -8.59 -16.64
C LEU A 277 -25.53 -8.64 -15.99
N PHE A 278 -25.61 -8.44 -14.67
CA PHE A 278 -26.87 -8.43 -13.93
C PHE A 278 -27.52 -7.04 -13.87
N VAL A 279 -26.86 -6.01 -14.43
CA VAL A 279 -27.36 -4.63 -14.43
C VAL A 279 -27.89 -4.26 -15.81
N LYS A 280 -29.20 -4.03 -15.92
CA LYS A 280 -29.82 -3.55 -17.17
C LYS A 280 -29.48 -2.07 -17.40
N PRO A 281 -28.87 -1.67 -18.53
CA PRO A 281 -28.61 -0.27 -18.83
C PRO A 281 -29.91 0.53 -18.94
N SER A 282 -30.08 1.56 -18.09
CA SER A 282 -31.23 2.47 -18.12
C SER A 282 -30.93 3.76 -17.33
N ASP A 283 -31.56 4.86 -17.72
CA ASP A 283 -31.56 6.15 -17.03
C ASP A 283 -32.64 6.27 -15.96
N LYS A 284 -33.54 5.29 -15.84
CA LYS A 284 -34.69 5.33 -14.92
C LYS A 284 -34.25 5.49 -13.47
N LEU A 285 -33.27 4.70 -13.04
CA LEU A 285 -32.72 4.79 -11.69
C LEU A 285 -31.98 6.11 -11.46
N THR A 286 -31.26 6.62 -12.46
CA THR A 286 -30.66 7.97 -12.40
C THR A 286 -31.73 9.02 -12.14
N LYS A 287 -32.83 9.02 -12.91
CA LYS A 287 -33.93 9.99 -12.77
C LYS A 287 -34.64 9.89 -11.41
N VAL A 288 -34.86 8.67 -10.91
CA VAL A 288 -35.43 8.44 -9.57
C VAL A 288 -34.49 8.98 -8.49
N TYR A 289 -33.21 8.61 -8.58
CA TYR A 289 -32.18 9.05 -7.63
C TYR A 289 -32.08 10.58 -7.60
N SER A 290 -31.90 11.23 -8.76
CA SER A 290 -31.76 12.68 -8.85
C SER A 290 -32.99 13.44 -8.36
N ARG A 291 -34.20 12.93 -8.64
CA ARG A 291 -35.45 13.51 -8.10
C ARG A 291 -35.52 13.36 -6.58
N PHE A 292 -35.15 12.21 -6.05
CA PHE A 292 -35.20 11.93 -4.61
C PHE A 292 -34.25 12.84 -3.82
N ILE A 293 -33.03 13.05 -4.32
CA ILE A 293 -32.03 13.92 -3.66
C ILE A 293 -32.14 15.39 -4.07
N GLY A 294 -33.03 15.74 -4.99
CA GLY A 294 -33.25 17.11 -5.47
C GLY A 294 -32.11 17.70 -6.32
N LYS A 295 -31.20 16.89 -6.83
CA LYS A 295 -30.07 17.33 -7.67
C LYS A 295 -29.55 16.23 -8.59
N GLU A 296 -28.90 16.62 -9.67
CA GLU A 296 -28.08 15.72 -10.48
C GLU A 296 -26.65 15.68 -9.92
N ILE A 297 -26.02 14.50 -9.99
CA ILE A 297 -24.63 14.31 -9.56
C ILE A 297 -23.83 13.83 -10.77
N ASP A 298 -22.84 14.63 -11.17
CA ASP A 298 -21.80 14.18 -12.08
C ASP A 298 -20.79 13.33 -11.31
N PHE A 299 -20.61 12.08 -11.73
CA PHE A 299 -19.77 11.12 -11.03
C PHE A 299 -18.28 11.50 -11.06
N GLU A 300 -17.80 12.00 -12.19
CA GLU A 300 -16.39 12.39 -12.37
C GLU A 300 -16.03 13.60 -11.51
N GLN A 301 -16.95 14.55 -11.42
CA GLN A 301 -16.81 15.72 -10.56
C GLN A 301 -16.88 15.32 -9.08
N LEU A 302 -17.81 14.44 -8.71
CA LEU A 302 -17.89 13.91 -7.35
C LEU A 302 -16.57 13.23 -6.96
N LEU A 303 -16.04 12.35 -7.81
CA LEU A 303 -14.77 11.67 -7.57
C LEU A 303 -13.60 12.65 -7.40
N LEU A 304 -13.51 13.66 -8.27
CA LEU A 304 -12.49 14.71 -8.18
C LEU A 304 -12.58 15.45 -6.83
N GLU A 305 -13.79 15.81 -6.40
CA GLU A 305 -14.05 16.48 -5.12
C GLU A 305 -13.70 15.58 -3.92
N LYS A 306 -14.01 14.29 -3.96
CA LYS A 306 -13.70 13.37 -2.87
C LYS A 306 -12.21 13.07 -2.75
N LYS A 307 -11.47 12.97 -3.87
CA LYS A 307 -10.00 12.92 -3.86
C LYS A 307 -9.40 14.18 -3.23
N LYS A 308 -9.90 15.37 -3.62
CA LYS A 308 -9.51 16.67 -3.06
C LYS A 308 -9.77 16.75 -1.56
N PHE A 309 -10.95 16.31 -1.11
CA PHE A 309 -11.34 16.25 0.30
C PHE A 309 -10.40 15.36 1.10
N TYR A 310 -10.21 14.11 0.67
CA TYR A 310 -9.34 13.15 1.35
C TYR A 310 -7.90 13.65 1.50
N MET A 311 -7.34 14.26 0.44
CA MET A 311 -5.99 14.84 0.54
C MET A 311 -5.90 15.95 1.57
N VAL A 312 -6.91 16.85 1.66
CA VAL A 312 -6.88 17.98 2.61
C VAL A 312 -7.03 17.49 4.05
N THR A 313 -7.88 16.49 4.30
CA THR A 313 -8.17 16.01 5.65
C THR A 313 -7.13 15.02 6.16
N GLU A 314 -6.59 14.15 5.30
CA GLU A 314 -5.79 12.98 5.71
C GLU A 314 -4.33 12.99 5.24
N MET A 315 -4.01 13.72 4.16
CA MET A 315 -2.71 13.61 3.46
C MET A 315 -2.06 14.96 3.11
N ALA A 316 -2.47 16.06 3.75
CA ALA A 316 -1.99 17.39 3.39
C ALA A 316 -0.47 17.54 3.56
N GLY A 317 0.08 16.95 4.63
CA GLY A 317 1.52 16.90 4.88
C GLY A 317 2.27 16.02 3.88
N ASP A 318 1.68 14.91 3.45
CA ASP A 318 2.27 14.02 2.43
C ASP A 318 2.41 14.74 1.08
N VAL A 319 1.39 15.51 0.68
CA VAL A 319 1.43 16.34 -0.54
C VAL A 319 2.51 17.43 -0.44
N LYS A 320 2.62 18.10 0.72
CA LYS A 320 3.69 19.10 0.97
C LYS A 320 5.08 18.47 0.91
N ASN A 321 5.28 17.31 1.54
CA ASN A 321 6.53 16.56 1.52
C ASN A 321 6.89 16.07 0.12
N LEU A 322 5.90 15.69 -0.69
CA LEU A 322 6.13 15.33 -2.08
C LEU A 322 6.57 16.55 -2.90
N ALA A 323 5.84 17.66 -2.80
CA ALA A 323 6.16 18.88 -3.53
C ALA A 323 7.53 19.47 -3.14
N SER A 324 8.00 19.28 -1.89
CA SER A 324 9.31 19.76 -1.44
C SER A 324 10.49 19.13 -2.18
N LYS A 325 10.29 17.96 -2.81
CA LYS A 325 11.29 17.25 -3.62
C LYS A 325 11.52 17.87 -4.98
N ILE A 326 10.60 18.71 -5.44
CA ILE A 326 10.78 19.49 -6.66
C ILE A 326 11.70 20.68 -6.32
N PRO A 327 12.85 20.84 -7.00
CA PRO A 327 13.68 22.03 -6.87
C PRO A 327 12.88 23.28 -7.22
N LEU A 328 13.13 24.40 -6.53
CA LEU A 328 12.43 25.64 -6.85
C LEU A 328 12.81 26.11 -8.27
N HIS A 329 11.79 26.42 -9.07
CA HIS A 329 11.95 27.13 -10.33
C HIS A 329 11.94 28.63 -10.04
N GLN A 330 12.72 29.43 -10.78
CA GLN A 330 12.84 30.88 -10.54
C GLN A 330 11.47 31.59 -10.54
N ASP A 331 10.52 31.03 -11.26
CA ASP A 331 9.21 31.62 -11.47
C ASP A 331 8.04 30.89 -10.80
N LEU A 332 8.32 29.89 -9.98
CA LEU A 332 7.30 29.16 -9.23
C LEU A 332 7.64 29.21 -7.75
N THR A 333 6.67 29.62 -6.94
CA THR A 333 6.79 29.55 -5.49
C THR A 333 6.64 28.12 -5.00
N ARG A 334 7.02 27.86 -3.75
CA ARG A 334 6.71 26.57 -3.11
C ARG A 334 5.19 26.32 -3.05
N GLY A 335 4.40 27.38 -2.85
CA GLY A 335 2.94 27.30 -2.83
C GLY A 335 2.38 26.84 -4.18
N ASP A 336 2.90 27.36 -5.28
CA ASP A 336 2.50 26.96 -6.64
C ASP A 336 2.75 25.48 -6.86
N LEU A 337 3.94 24.98 -6.50
CA LEU A 337 4.28 23.56 -6.63
C LEU A 337 3.40 22.65 -5.78
N VAL A 338 3.12 23.01 -4.52
CA VAL A 338 2.20 22.26 -3.66
C VAL A 338 0.82 22.20 -4.27
N LEU A 339 0.30 23.34 -4.74
CA LEU A 339 -1.01 23.43 -5.35
C LEU A 339 -1.08 22.65 -6.67
N GLY A 340 -0.07 22.78 -7.54
CA GLY A 340 0.01 22.04 -8.80
C GLY A 340 0.05 20.53 -8.60
N VAL A 341 0.87 20.04 -7.66
CA VAL A 341 0.93 18.61 -7.29
C VAL A 341 -0.41 18.14 -6.73
N TYR A 342 -1.02 18.90 -5.82
CA TYR A 342 -2.35 18.60 -5.27
C TYR A 342 -3.41 18.46 -6.37
N LYS A 343 -3.49 19.43 -7.29
CA LYS A 343 -4.48 19.41 -8.37
C LYS A 343 -4.23 18.29 -9.37
N LEU A 344 -2.97 17.99 -9.68
CA LEU A 344 -2.60 16.88 -10.57
C LEU A 344 -2.92 15.51 -9.94
N LEU A 345 -2.65 15.32 -8.64
CA LEU A 345 -3.03 14.11 -7.91
C LEU A 345 -4.55 13.89 -7.93
N ALA A 346 -5.34 14.95 -7.73
CA ALA A 346 -6.80 14.86 -7.82
C ALA A 346 -7.27 14.47 -9.24
N ALA A 347 -6.63 15.03 -10.26
CA ALA A 347 -6.99 14.82 -11.66
C ALA A 347 -6.53 13.46 -12.22
N PHE A 348 -5.66 12.73 -11.51
CA PHE A 348 -5.09 11.47 -12.02
C PHE A 348 -6.18 10.40 -12.25
N PRO A 349 -6.29 9.83 -13.47
CA PRO A 349 -7.44 9.01 -13.86
C PRO A 349 -7.33 7.53 -13.44
N VAL A 350 -6.12 7.05 -13.17
CA VAL A 350 -5.83 5.66 -12.73
C VAL A 350 -5.22 5.68 -11.32
N TYR A 351 -5.02 4.51 -10.69
CA TYR A 351 -4.36 4.44 -9.38
C TYR A 351 -2.96 5.04 -9.43
N ARG A 352 -2.18 4.71 -10.46
CA ARG A 352 -0.85 5.30 -10.70
C ARG A 352 -0.33 5.02 -12.10
N SER A 353 0.69 5.77 -12.50
CA SER A 353 1.59 5.41 -13.59
C SER A 353 2.76 4.55 -13.09
N TYR A 354 3.58 4.09 -14.03
CA TYR A 354 4.74 3.22 -13.83
C TYR A 354 5.99 3.71 -14.58
N ILE A 355 6.17 5.04 -14.64
CA ILE A 355 7.43 5.68 -15.00
C ILE A 355 8.56 5.04 -14.17
N ARG A 356 9.69 4.78 -14.82
CA ARG A 356 10.81 4.02 -14.28
C ARG A 356 11.84 4.92 -13.60
N PRO A 357 12.48 4.47 -12.50
CA PRO A 357 13.59 5.21 -11.87
C PRO A 357 14.80 5.47 -12.78
N ARG A 358 14.90 4.75 -13.90
CA ARG A 358 15.97 4.91 -14.90
C ARG A 358 15.60 5.86 -16.05
N GLY A 359 14.48 6.57 -15.96
CA GLY A 359 14.07 7.57 -16.95
C GLY A 359 13.40 6.97 -18.18
N SER A 360 12.40 6.11 -17.99
CA SER A 360 11.56 5.65 -19.10
C SER A 360 10.08 5.63 -18.73
N ILE A 361 9.24 5.98 -19.71
CA ILE A 361 7.78 6.03 -19.58
C ILE A 361 7.20 4.85 -20.36
N PRO A 362 6.46 3.93 -19.73
CA PRO A 362 5.72 2.91 -20.45
C PRO A 362 4.72 3.54 -21.41
N LYS A 363 4.63 3.05 -22.66
CA LYS A 363 3.69 3.59 -23.67
C LYS A 363 2.23 3.64 -23.19
N ARG A 364 1.83 2.64 -22.40
CA ARG A 364 0.53 2.54 -21.72
C ARG A 364 0.20 3.78 -20.88
N ASP A 365 1.20 4.40 -20.25
CA ASP A 365 0.98 5.46 -19.27
C ASP A 365 0.85 6.84 -19.92
N ILE A 366 1.33 7.01 -21.15
CA ILE A 366 1.27 8.27 -21.90
C ILE A 366 -0.17 8.84 -21.96
N PRO A 367 -1.21 8.08 -22.41
CA PRO A 367 -2.57 8.62 -22.48
C PRO A 367 -3.12 9.05 -21.10
N TYR A 368 -2.79 8.31 -20.03
CA TYR A 368 -3.21 8.69 -18.67
C TYR A 368 -2.56 9.97 -18.17
N LEU A 369 -1.29 10.20 -18.55
CA LEU A 369 -0.59 11.45 -18.23
C LEU A 369 -1.22 12.62 -19.00
N GLU A 370 -1.46 12.46 -20.30
CA GLU A 370 -2.13 13.48 -21.13
C GLU A 370 -3.51 13.84 -20.59
N GLU A 371 -4.31 12.83 -20.22
CA GLU A 371 -5.62 13.03 -19.60
C GLU A 371 -5.50 13.77 -18.26
N ALA A 372 -4.59 13.34 -17.36
CA ALA A 372 -4.40 13.96 -16.05
C ALA A 372 -4.04 15.44 -16.17
N PHE A 373 -3.09 15.78 -17.06
CA PHE A 373 -2.68 17.17 -17.29
C PHE A 373 -3.74 18.01 -17.97
N SER A 374 -4.46 17.44 -18.95
CA SER A 374 -5.61 18.11 -19.59
C SER A 374 -6.71 18.42 -18.59
N LYS A 375 -7.10 17.45 -17.76
CA LYS A 375 -8.07 17.61 -16.67
C LYS A 375 -7.57 18.63 -15.65
N ALA A 376 -6.31 18.53 -15.19
CA ALA A 376 -5.74 19.47 -14.23
C ALA A 376 -5.77 20.93 -14.74
N ARG A 377 -5.41 21.19 -16.00
CA ARG A 377 -5.49 22.53 -16.59
C ARG A 377 -6.93 23.02 -16.73
N ARG A 378 -7.85 22.16 -17.19
CA ARG A 378 -9.25 22.52 -17.40
C ARG A 378 -9.95 22.90 -16.10
N GLU A 379 -9.71 22.15 -15.02
CA GLU A 379 -10.33 22.35 -13.72
C GLU A 379 -9.71 23.49 -12.89
N ASN A 380 -8.63 24.13 -13.37
CA ASN A 380 -7.88 25.15 -12.62
C ASN A 380 -7.37 26.29 -13.51
N ARG A 381 -8.22 26.80 -14.42
CA ARG A 381 -7.85 27.85 -15.39
C ARG A 381 -7.32 29.12 -14.72
N GLU A 382 -7.80 29.41 -13.52
CA GLU A 382 -7.41 30.55 -12.69
C GLU A 382 -5.94 30.54 -12.26
N LEU A 383 -5.30 29.37 -12.22
CA LEU A 383 -3.88 29.24 -11.84
C LEU A 383 -2.93 29.47 -13.02
N GLY A 384 -3.46 29.65 -14.24
CA GLY A 384 -2.68 29.61 -15.47
C GLY A 384 -2.09 28.24 -15.77
N SER A 385 -1.31 28.12 -16.85
CA SER A 385 -0.73 26.84 -17.27
C SER A 385 0.66 26.57 -16.68
N ARG A 386 1.37 27.61 -16.22
CA ARG A 386 2.81 27.56 -15.93
C ARG A 386 3.24 26.42 -15.01
N VAL A 387 2.54 26.23 -13.89
CA VAL A 387 2.87 25.16 -12.94
C VAL A 387 2.64 23.78 -13.56
N PHE A 388 1.56 23.62 -14.33
CA PHE A 388 1.25 22.36 -15.01
C PHE A 388 2.19 22.08 -16.16
N ASP A 389 2.63 23.09 -16.91
CA ASP A 389 3.62 22.96 -17.97
C ASP A 389 4.97 22.51 -17.38
N TYR A 390 5.39 23.11 -16.26
CA TYR A 390 6.61 22.70 -15.56
C TYR A 390 6.51 21.26 -15.03
N LEU A 391 5.38 20.88 -14.44
CA LEU A 391 5.14 19.51 -13.99
C LEU A 391 5.11 18.54 -15.18
N GLU A 392 4.48 18.90 -16.30
CA GLU A 392 4.41 18.06 -17.49
C GLU A 392 5.80 17.82 -18.10
N GLU A 393 6.69 18.83 -18.10
CA GLU A 393 8.10 18.66 -18.48
C GLU A 393 8.83 17.62 -17.60
N ILE A 394 8.50 17.55 -16.31
CA ILE A 394 9.05 16.53 -15.40
C ILE A 394 8.49 15.15 -15.74
N PHE A 395 7.16 15.01 -15.87
CA PHE A 395 6.50 13.72 -16.15
C PHE A 395 6.81 13.17 -17.55
N THR A 396 7.07 14.05 -18.52
CA THR A 396 7.52 13.68 -19.88
C THR A 396 9.04 13.50 -19.98
N LEU A 397 9.75 13.59 -18.85
CA LEU A 397 11.21 13.46 -18.75
C LEU A 397 12.00 14.46 -19.61
N LYS A 398 11.37 15.57 -20.02
CA LYS A 398 12.08 16.73 -20.62
C LYS A 398 12.98 17.40 -19.58
N ARG A 399 12.58 17.38 -18.31
CA ARG A 399 13.41 17.71 -17.15
C ARG A 399 13.68 16.45 -16.35
N ASP A 400 14.92 16.00 -16.38
CA ASP A 400 15.29 14.72 -15.79
C ASP A 400 16.54 14.83 -14.92
N THR A 401 16.33 14.86 -13.60
CA THR A 401 17.39 14.84 -12.58
C THR A 401 17.08 13.77 -11.54
N PRO A 402 18.06 13.26 -10.77
CA PRO A 402 17.81 12.27 -9.72
C PRO A 402 16.72 12.68 -8.71
N ALA A 403 16.68 13.95 -8.31
CA ALA A 403 15.65 14.48 -7.42
C ALA A 403 14.26 14.48 -8.05
N LEU A 404 14.16 14.86 -9.32
CA LEU A 404 12.90 14.83 -10.07
C LEU A 404 12.42 13.40 -10.33
N ARG A 405 13.33 12.45 -10.57
CA ARG A 405 12.99 11.03 -10.66
C ARG A 405 12.45 10.48 -9.33
N ASP A 406 13.06 10.83 -8.19
CA ASP A 406 12.53 10.47 -6.86
C ASP A 406 11.15 11.09 -6.61
N PHE A 407 10.94 12.36 -6.99
CA PHE A 407 9.63 12.99 -6.98
C PHE A 407 8.61 12.19 -7.80
N LEU A 408 8.92 11.82 -9.05
CA LEU A 408 8.02 11.02 -9.88
C LEU A 408 7.69 9.68 -9.24
N MET A 409 8.68 8.97 -8.70
CA MET A 409 8.42 7.66 -8.08
C MET A 409 7.49 7.79 -6.86
N ARG A 410 7.70 8.82 -6.05
CA ARG A 410 6.89 9.09 -4.86
C ARG A 410 5.51 9.65 -5.18
N PHE A 411 5.37 10.44 -6.24
CA PHE A 411 4.08 10.84 -6.78
C PHE A 411 3.24 9.60 -7.10
N GLN A 412 3.85 8.62 -7.79
CA GLN A 412 3.17 7.38 -8.15
C GLN A 412 2.81 6.51 -6.93
N GLN A 413 3.59 6.57 -5.84
CA GLN A 413 3.23 5.92 -4.57
C GLN A 413 2.09 6.65 -3.84
N LEU A 414 1.94 7.96 -4.05
CA LEU A 414 0.93 8.79 -3.38
C LEU A 414 -0.39 8.86 -4.17
N SER A 415 -0.36 8.75 -5.50
CA SER A 415 -1.59 8.77 -6.31
C SER A 415 -2.50 7.57 -6.02
N ALA A 416 -1.92 6.40 -5.73
CA ALA A 416 -2.66 5.17 -5.43
C ALA A 416 -3.55 5.28 -4.18
N PRO A 417 -3.06 5.71 -2.99
CA PRO A 417 -3.92 5.95 -1.84
C PRO A 417 -5.01 6.99 -2.08
N ILE A 418 -4.69 8.03 -2.86
CA ILE A 418 -5.66 9.09 -3.15
C ILE A 418 -6.79 8.56 -4.02
N MET A 419 -6.49 7.73 -5.01
CA MET A 419 -7.51 7.01 -5.77
C MET A 419 -8.30 6.08 -4.86
N ALA A 420 -7.64 5.18 -4.13
CA ALA A 420 -8.31 4.18 -3.28
C ALA A 420 -9.27 4.84 -2.29
N LYS A 421 -8.78 5.75 -1.44
CA LYS A 421 -9.58 6.36 -0.39
C LYS A 421 -10.57 7.38 -0.93
N GLY A 422 -10.22 8.12 -1.99
CA GLY A 422 -11.14 9.06 -2.64
C GLY A 422 -12.30 8.37 -3.37
N PHE A 423 -12.02 7.25 -4.05
CA PHE A 423 -13.00 6.49 -4.81
C PHE A 423 -13.72 5.45 -3.94
N GLU A 424 -13.00 4.43 -3.48
CA GLU A 424 -13.55 3.24 -2.83
C GLU A 424 -14.22 3.59 -1.49
N ASP A 425 -13.54 4.39 -0.66
CA ASP A 425 -13.98 4.61 0.72
C ASP A 425 -14.82 5.87 0.93
N ILE A 426 -14.97 6.69 -0.11
CA ILE A 426 -15.76 7.93 -0.03
C ILE A 426 -16.75 8.02 -1.18
N THR A 427 -16.29 8.01 -2.44
CA THR A 427 -17.18 8.21 -3.60
C THR A 427 -18.24 7.10 -3.71
N LEU A 428 -17.87 5.83 -3.56
CA LEU A 428 -18.81 4.70 -3.63
C LEU A 428 -19.91 4.76 -2.56
N TYR A 429 -19.68 5.44 -1.43
CA TYR A 429 -20.67 5.65 -0.37
C TYR A 429 -21.49 6.94 -0.54
N ASN A 430 -21.14 7.78 -1.52
CA ASN A 430 -21.81 9.05 -1.81
C ASN A 430 -22.64 9.00 -3.11
N TYR A 431 -22.45 7.98 -3.96
CA TYR A 431 -23.15 7.84 -5.26
C TYR A 431 -24.09 6.63 -5.29
N ASN A 432 -25.23 6.78 -4.62
CA ASN A 432 -26.15 5.68 -4.30
C ASN A 432 -27.26 5.52 -5.35
N ARG A 433 -26.88 5.48 -6.64
CA ARG A 433 -27.84 5.41 -7.75
C ARG A 433 -28.54 4.05 -7.86
N LEU A 434 -27.83 2.96 -7.55
CA LEU A 434 -28.29 1.57 -7.63
C LEU A 434 -27.86 0.83 -6.37
#